data_AF-A0A5N5WBD6-F1
#
_entry.id   AF-A0A5N5WBD6-F1
#
_cell.length_a   1.000
_cell.length_b   1.000
_cell.length_c   1.000
_cell.angle_alpha   90.00
_cell.angle_beta   90.00
_cell.angle_gamma   90.00
#
_symmetry.space_group_name_H-M   'P 1'
#
loop_
_entity.id
_entity.type
_entity.pdbx_description
1 polymer ?
#
loop_
_entity_poly.entity_id
_entity_poly.type
_entity_poly.pdbx_seq_one_letter_code
_entity_poly.pdbx_strand_id
1 'polypeptide(L)'
;MRDSRQRNDSDLRKHREELVLRHTAAVMSSAGRGPGGVCRVVPFDEQPLVGDDAVRRHFEAMLAAFPDLEHEVLAIHHTADVVILESRINGTQAADWQDIPNRGKRMELPVAVLSQFDGEFLVDGTLYYDRVVAARQLV
;
A
#
# COMPACT_ATOMS: atom_id res chain seq x y z
N MET A 1 -15.70 34.54 -4.47
CA MET A 1 -14.28 34.17 -4.76
C MET A 1 -13.89 32.81 -4.17
N ARG A 2 -14.49 32.35 -3.04
CA ARG A 2 -14.34 30.96 -2.55
C ARG A 2 -15.02 29.90 -3.43
N ASP A 3 -16.25 30.19 -3.90
CA ASP A 3 -17.02 29.27 -4.75
C ASP A 3 -16.32 28.87 -6.06
N SER A 4 -15.69 29.81 -6.74
CA SER A 4 -15.01 29.56 -8.02
C SER A 4 -13.74 28.71 -7.85
N ARG A 5 -13.06 28.81 -6.69
CA ARG A 5 -11.90 27.98 -6.37
C ARG A 5 -12.30 26.54 -6.03
N GLN A 6 -13.37 26.39 -5.27
CA GLN A 6 -13.91 25.09 -4.85
C GLN A 6 -14.53 24.32 -6.03
N ARG A 7 -15.17 25.02 -6.97
CA ARG A 7 -15.65 24.45 -8.24
C ARG A 7 -14.50 23.93 -9.10
N ASN A 8 -13.43 24.72 -9.25
CA ASN A 8 -12.24 24.33 -10.00
C ASN A 8 -11.53 23.11 -9.38
N ASP A 9 -11.44 23.02 -8.06
CA ASP A 9 -10.87 21.86 -7.37
C ASP A 9 -11.72 20.59 -7.57
N SER A 10 -13.06 20.74 -7.57
CA SER A 10 -13.97 19.63 -7.83
C SER A 10 -13.93 19.15 -9.29
N ASP A 11 -13.82 20.07 -10.25
CA ASP A 11 -13.72 19.76 -11.67
C ASP A 11 -12.36 19.10 -11.99
N LEU A 12 -11.28 19.57 -11.35
CA LEU A 12 -9.95 18.97 -11.47
C LEU A 12 -9.90 17.55 -10.85
N ARG A 13 -10.56 17.34 -9.70
CA ARG A 13 -10.68 16.01 -9.08
C ARG A 13 -11.38 15.03 -10.02
N LYS A 14 -12.55 15.41 -10.57
CA LYS A 14 -13.31 14.59 -11.53
C LYS A 14 -12.48 14.28 -12.78
N HIS A 15 -11.80 15.28 -13.33
CA HIS A 15 -10.95 15.08 -14.50
C HIS A 15 -9.81 14.09 -14.24
N ARG A 16 -9.15 14.18 -13.08
CA ARG A 16 -8.11 13.23 -12.66
C ARG A 16 -8.67 11.82 -12.50
N GLU A 17 -9.84 11.69 -11.88
CA GLU A 17 -10.54 10.41 -11.71
C GLU A 17 -10.87 9.75 -13.06
N GLU A 18 -11.49 10.49 -13.97
CA GLU A 18 -11.80 10.00 -15.33
C GLU A 18 -10.55 9.58 -16.10
N LEU A 19 -9.46 10.36 -15.98
CA LEU A 19 -8.19 10.06 -16.62
C LEU A 19 -7.57 8.77 -16.05
N VAL A 20 -7.57 8.60 -14.72
CA VAL A 20 -7.06 7.40 -14.05
C VAL A 20 -7.88 6.18 -14.44
N LEU A 21 -9.22 6.26 -14.40
CA LEU A 21 -10.10 5.15 -14.80
C LEU A 21 -9.86 4.73 -16.26
N ARG A 22 -9.78 5.71 -17.16
CA ARG A 22 -9.47 5.46 -18.58
C ARG A 22 -8.09 4.84 -18.75
N HIS A 23 -7.08 5.34 -18.04
CA HIS A 23 -5.73 4.82 -18.10
C HIS A 23 -5.65 3.38 -17.59
N THR A 24 -6.27 3.08 -16.44
CA THR A 24 -6.32 1.72 -15.87
C THR A 24 -6.98 0.74 -16.83
N ALA A 25 -8.11 1.13 -17.43
CA ALA A 25 -8.77 0.29 -18.44
C ALA A 25 -7.88 0.05 -19.67
N ALA A 26 -7.13 1.06 -20.12
CA ALA A 26 -6.18 0.94 -21.23
C ALA A 26 -4.99 0.02 -20.88
N VAL A 27 -4.43 0.14 -19.67
CA VAL A 27 -3.35 -0.73 -19.16
C VAL A 27 -3.80 -2.19 -19.14
N MET A 28 -5.01 -2.46 -18.65
CA MET A 28 -5.57 -3.82 -18.58
C MET A 28 -5.90 -4.42 -19.96
N SER A 29 -6.19 -3.59 -20.97
CA SER A 29 -6.59 -4.02 -22.31
C SER A 29 -5.46 -3.99 -23.36
N SER A 30 -4.21 -3.77 -22.94
CA SER A 30 -2.98 -3.75 -23.76
C SER A 30 -2.82 -2.58 -24.76
N ALA A 31 -3.64 -1.53 -24.67
CA ALA A 31 -3.55 -0.39 -25.58
C ALA A 31 -2.78 0.81 -24.97
N GLY A 32 -1.44 0.72 -24.94
CA GLY A 32 -0.54 1.87 -24.97
C GLY A 32 -0.48 2.77 -23.73
N ARG A 33 0.70 2.81 -23.10
CA ARG A 33 1.06 3.81 -22.08
C ARG A 33 1.10 5.21 -22.72
N GLY A 34 0.47 6.21 -22.10
CA GLY A 34 0.70 7.62 -22.46
C GLY A 34 2.17 8.03 -22.20
N PRO A 35 2.75 8.98 -22.96
CA PRO A 35 4.16 9.31 -22.83
C PRO A 35 4.49 9.86 -21.44
N GLY A 36 5.48 9.24 -20.77
CA GLY A 36 6.15 9.78 -19.57
C GLY A 36 5.78 9.19 -18.20
N GLY A 37 4.67 8.46 -18.05
CA GLY A 37 4.29 7.87 -16.74
C GLY A 37 5.00 6.55 -16.48
N VAL A 38 5.53 6.30 -15.26
CA VAL A 38 6.05 4.97 -14.84
C VAL A 38 4.96 4.23 -14.06
N CYS A 39 4.40 3.16 -14.63
CA CYS A 39 3.57 2.18 -13.94
C CYS A 39 4.47 1.03 -13.45
N ARG A 40 4.46 0.80 -12.13
CA ARG A 40 5.08 -0.36 -11.48
C ARG A 40 3.96 -1.32 -11.08
N VAL A 41 3.98 -2.52 -11.62
CA VAL A 41 3.01 -3.58 -11.28
C VAL A 41 3.66 -4.52 -10.29
N VAL A 42 3.06 -4.65 -9.11
CA VAL A 42 3.51 -5.55 -8.05
C VAL A 42 2.30 -6.42 -7.66
N PRO A 43 2.27 -7.70 -8.05
CA PRO A 43 1.14 -8.57 -7.76
C PRO A 43 1.11 -8.97 -6.29
N PHE A 44 -0.08 -9.04 -5.70
CA PHE A 44 -0.30 -9.68 -4.40
C PHE A 44 -0.55 -11.17 -4.60
N ASP A 45 0.05 -12.00 -3.76
CA ASP A 45 -0.01 -13.47 -3.87
C ASP A 45 -0.93 -14.12 -2.82
N GLU A 46 -1.39 -13.35 -1.82
CA GLU A 46 -2.23 -13.86 -0.72
C GLU A 46 -3.63 -13.26 -0.72
N GLN A 47 -4.58 -14.05 -0.18
CA GLN A 47 -5.91 -13.54 0.13
C GLN A 47 -5.84 -12.50 1.27
N PRO A 48 -6.72 -11.48 1.26
CA PRO A 48 -6.78 -10.51 2.34
C PRO A 48 -7.04 -11.17 3.70
N LEU A 49 -6.29 -10.76 4.71
CA LEU A 49 -6.60 -11.05 6.10
C LEU A 49 -7.74 -10.13 6.54
N VAL A 50 -8.84 -10.72 7.01
CA VAL A 50 -10.06 -9.98 7.40
C VAL A 50 -10.32 -10.14 8.89
N GLY A 51 -10.58 -9.02 9.56
CA GLY A 51 -10.93 -8.95 10.98
C GLY A 51 -9.74 -8.78 11.93
N ASP A 52 -10.00 -8.13 13.06
CA ASP A 52 -8.99 -7.65 14.02
C ASP A 52 -8.04 -8.75 14.49
N ASP A 53 -8.55 -9.94 14.79
CA ASP A 53 -7.74 -11.05 15.28
C ASP A 53 -6.77 -11.60 14.24
N ALA A 54 -7.18 -11.67 12.97
CA ALA A 54 -6.31 -12.15 11.90
C ALA A 54 -5.20 -11.12 11.64
N VAL A 55 -5.57 -9.84 11.59
CA VAL A 55 -4.64 -8.72 11.38
C VAL A 55 -3.66 -8.60 12.55
N ARG A 56 -4.14 -8.66 13.79
CA ARG A 56 -3.29 -8.60 14.99
C ARG A 56 -2.28 -9.74 15.03
N ARG A 57 -2.72 -10.99 14.85
CA ARG A 57 -1.82 -12.16 14.84
C ARG A 57 -0.75 -12.04 13.75
N HIS A 58 -1.12 -11.48 12.61
CA HIS A 58 -0.19 -11.25 11.51
C HIS A 58 0.92 -10.27 11.90
N PHE A 59 0.58 -9.11 12.45
CA PHE A 59 1.58 -8.13 12.89
C PHE A 59 2.39 -8.61 14.09
N GLU A 60 1.78 -9.32 15.04
CA GLU A 60 2.51 -9.95 16.15
C GLU A 60 3.57 -10.93 15.64
N ALA A 61 3.23 -11.79 14.67
CA ALA A 61 4.18 -12.71 14.06
C ALA A 61 5.28 -11.99 13.28
N MET A 62 4.95 -10.90 12.57
CA MET A 62 5.92 -10.09 11.85
C MET A 62 6.90 -9.40 12.80
N LEU A 63 6.42 -8.74 13.85
CA LEU A 63 7.26 -8.05 14.84
C LEU A 63 8.12 -9.04 15.66
N ALA A 64 7.61 -10.24 15.94
CA ALA A 64 8.40 -11.29 16.58
C ALA A 64 9.55 -11.78 15.68
N ALA A 65 9.31 -11.90 14.37
CA ALA A 65 10.32 -12.33 13.41
C ALA A 65 11.31 -11.22 13.02
N PHE A 66 10.90 -9.96 13.10
CA PHE A 66 11.72 -8.79 12.77
C PHE A 66 11.70 -7.79 13.95
N PRO A 67 12.47 -8.02 15.03
CA PRO A 67 12.47 -7.13 16.19
C PRO A 67 13.00 -5.72 15.90
N ASP A 68 13.77 -5.56 14.82
CA ASP A 68 14.29 -4.29 14.30
C ASP A 68 13.46 -3.76 13.12
N LEU A 69 12.19 -4.19 12.98
CA LEU A 69 11.33 -3.75 11.90
C LEU A 69 11.08 -2.24 12.00
N GLU A 70 11.45 -1.52 10.95
CA GLU A 70 11.19 -0.09 10.79
C GLU A 70 10.13 0.15 9.72
N HIS A 71 9.25 1.12 9.96
CA HIS A 71 8.27 1.62 9.00
C HIS A 71 8.57 3.08 8.69
N GLU A 72 8.92 3.36 7.44
CA GLU A 72 9.27 4.69 6.94
C GLU A 72 8.17 5.19 6.00
N VAL A 73 7.57 6.34 6.32
CA VAL A 73 6.58 7.00 5.46
C VAL A 73 7.31 7.84 4.42
N LEU A 74 7.08 7.53 3.15
CA LEU A 74 7.73 8.20 2.01
C LEU A 74 6.85 9.32 1.44
N ALA A 75 5.53 9.09 1.39
CA ALA A 75 4.56 10.10 0.97
C ALA A 75 3.21 9.88 1.66
N ILE A 76 2.47 10.98 1.83
CA ILE A 76 1.11 11.00 2.36
C ILE A 76 0.22 11.67 1.33
N HIS A 77 -0.85 10.98 0.92
CA HIS A 77 -1.86 11.51 0.02
C HIS A 77 -3.19 11.59 0.74
N HIS A 78 -3.89 12.69 0.53
CA HIS A 78 -5.21 12.92 1.11
C HIS A 78 -6.27 12.90 0.02
N THR A 79 -7.37 12.20 0.32
CA THR A 79 -8.65 12.34 -0.37
C THR A 79 -9.67 12.94 0.62
N ALA A 80 -10.97 12.85 0.30
CA ALA A 80 -11.99 13.39 1.22
C ALA A 80 -12.17 12.51 2.46
N ASP A 81 -12.00 11.20 2.30
CA ASP A 81 -12.38 10.15 3.24
C ASP A 81 -11.28 9.08 3.38
N VAL A 82 -10.24 9.11 2.56
CA VAL A 82 -9.10 8.19 2.64
C VAL A 82 -7.78 8.94 2.76
N VAL A 83 -6.96 8.53 3.72
CA VAL A 83 -5.54 8.87 3.79
C VAL A 83 -4.73 7.70 3.26
N ILE A 84 -3.82 7.97 2.32
CA ILE A 84 -2.97 6.95 1.69
C ILE A 84 -1.53 7.21 2.08
N LEU A 85 -0.88 6.23 2.69
CA LEU A 85 0.56 6.25 2.93
C LEU A 85 1.25 5.43 1.85
N GLU A 86 2.21 6.04 1.16
CA GLU A 86 3.28 5.30 0.49
C GLU A 86 4.44 5.17 1.48
N SER A 87 4.90 3.96 1.69
CA SER A 87 5.87 3.66 2.75
C SER A 87 6.83 2.56 2.35
N ARG A 88 7.83 2.36 3.19
CA ARG A 88 8.77 1.24 3.15
C ARG A 88 8.81 0.58 4.51
N ILE A 89 8.83 -0.74 4.56
CA ILE A 89 9.23 -1.47 5.76
C ILE A 89 10.56 -2.18 5.52
N ASN A 90 11.36 -2.30 6.56
CA ASN A 90 12.62 -3.03 6.50
C ASN A 90 12.94 -3.65 7.85
N GLY A 91 13.64 -4.79 7.86
CA GLY A 91 13.99 -5.48 9.10
C GLY A 91 14.86 -6.70 8.85
N THR A 92 15.55 -7.14 9.89
CA THR A 92 16.44 -8.30 9.91
C THR A 92 15.77 -9.48 10.59
N GLN A 93 15.74 -10.63 9.92
CA GLN A 93 15.07 -11.82 10.43
C GLN A 93 15.80 -12.36 11.67
N ALA A 94 15.06 -12.47 12.78
CA ALA A 94 15.53 -13.03 14.05
C ALA A 94 14.79 -14.31 14.44
N ALA A 95 13.69 -14.65 13.76
CA ALA A 95 12.96 -15.91 13.92
C ALA A 95 12.32 -16.36 12.60
N ASP A 96 11.84 -17.60 12.56
CA ASP A 96 11.09 -18.12 11.41
C ASP A 96 9.86 -17.24 11.17
N TRP A 97 9.55 -16.98 9.91
CA TRP A 97 8.43 -16.11 9.54
C TRP A 97 7.67 -16.70 8.38
N GLN A 98 6.37 -16.95 8.56
CA GLN A 98 5.49 -17.30 7.43
C GLN A 98 6.01 -18.49 6.59
N ASP A 99 6.43 -19.57 7.26
CA ASP A 99 7.05 -20.78 6.69
C ASP A 99 8.45 -20.59 6.08
N ILE A 100 9.08 -19.43 6.29
CA ILE A 100 10.44 -19.13 5.88
C ILE A 100 11.37 -19.29 7.08
N PRO A 101 12.29 -20.28 7.07
CA PRO A 101 13.25 -20.46 8.16
C PRO A 101 14.14 -19.24 8.35
N ASN A 102 14.52 -18.94 9.59
CA ASN A 102 15.41 -17.85 9.91
C ASN A 102 16.79 -18.03 9.26
N ARG A 103 17.20 -17.08 8.42
CA ARG A 103 18.55 -17.03 7.83
C ARG A 103 19.35 -15.79 8.23
N GLY A 104 18.85 -14.97 9.15
CA GLY A 104 19.48 -13.70 9.54
C GLY A 104 19.49 -12.67 8.40
N LYS A 105 18.64 -12.84 7.38
CA LYS A 105 18.59 -11.96 6.21
C LYS A 105 17.71 -10.75 6.47
N ARG A 106 18.01 -9.66 5.76
CA ARG A 106 17.24 -8.43 5.80
C ARG A 106 16.22 -8.40 4.66
N MET A 107 15.00 -8.01 4.96
CA MET A 107 14.00 -7.66 3.97
C MET A 107 13.80 -6.15 3.89
N GLU A 108 13.44 -5.67 2.72
CA GLU A 108 12.98 -4.31 2.44
C GLU A 108 11.83 -4.36 1.43
N LEU A 109 10.69 -3.78 1.80
CA LEU A 109 9.44 -3.89 1.05
C LEU A 109 8.76 -2.53 0.93
N PRO A 110 8.30 -2.14 -0.29
CA PRO A 110 7.34 -1.05 -0.41
C PRO A 110 5.99 -1.49 0.19
N VAL A 111 5.32 -0.55 0.85
CA VAL A 111 4.02 -0.73 1.50
C VAL A 111 3.09 0.41 1.11
N ALA A 112 1.83 0.08 0.83
CA ALA A 112 0.77 1.08 0.72
C ALA A 112 -0.27 0.84 1.82
N VAL A 113 -0.63 1.89 2.56
CA VAL A 113 -1.66 1.85 3.61
C VAL A 113 -2.79 2.79 3.22
N LEU A 114 -3.99 2.25 3.09
CA LEU A 114 -5.21 3.02 2.86
C LEU A 114 -6.01 3.03 4.16
N SER A 115 -6.25 4.23 4.70
CA SER A 115 -6.99 4.43 5.94
C SER A 115 -8.28 5.18 5.61
N GLN A 116 -9.42 4.51 5.73
CA GLN A 116 -10.74 5.10 5.48
C GLN A 116 -11.30 5.74 6.74
N PHE A 117 -11.89 6.92 6.59
CA PHE A 117 -12.44 7.73 7.67
C PHE A 117 -13.91 8.03 7.45
N ASP A 118 -14.68 8.01 8.54
CA ASP A 118 -15.98 8.66 8.64
C ASP A 118 -15.85 9.87 9.58
N GLY A 119 -15.78 11.06 8.99
CA GLY A 119 -15.46 12.29 9.70
C GLY A 119 -14.07 12.24 10.34
N GLU A 120 -14.01 12.17 11.66
CA GLU A 120 -12.76 12.09 12.45
C GLU A 120 -12.40 10.65 12.87
N PHE A 121 -13.26 9.67 12.59
CA PHE A 121 -13.06 8.28 13.01
C PHE A 121 -12.42 7.44 11.91
N LEU A 122 -11.34 6.72 12.22
CA LEU A 122 -10.79 5.68 11.36
C LEU A 122 -11.73 4.47 11.40
N VAL A 123 -12.31 4.10 10.26
CA VAL A 123 -13.33 3.04 10.16
C VAL A 123 -12.84 1.77 9.46
N ASP A 124 -11.85 1.90 8.56
CA ASP A 124 -11.25 0.77 7.86
C ASP A 124 -9.79 1.05 7.51
N GLY A 125 -8.99 0.00 7.43
CA GLY A 125 -7.58 0.06 7.08
C GLY A 125 -7.21 -1.10 6.18
N THR A 126 -6.66 -0.80 5.02
CA THR A 126 -6.09 -1.82 4.11
C THR A 126 -4.60 -1.59 3.95
N LEU A 127 -3.79 -2.62 4.25
CA LEU A 127 -2.35 -2.60 4.04
C LEU A 127 -1.97 -3.56 2.93
N TYR A 128 -1.15 -3.08 2.01
CA TYR A 128 -0.66 -3.79 0.85
C TYR A 128 0.87 -3.91 0.89
N TYR A 129 1.40 -5.12 0.86
CA TYR A 129 2.83 -5.40 0.65
C TYR A 129 3.04 -6.73 -0.09
N ASP A 130 4.21 -6.91 -0.73
CA ASP A 130 4.51 -8.08 -1.56
C ASP A 130 5.25 -9.17 -0.77
N ARG A 131 4.54 -10.24 -0.41
CA ARG A 131 5.11 -11.40 0.28
C ARG A 131 6.08 -12.20 -0.59
N VAL A 132 5.90 -12.22 -1.92
CA VAL A 132 6.81 -12.96 -2.83
C VAL A 132 8.16 -12.27 -2.88
N VAL A 133 8.18 -10.93 -2.92
CA VAL A 133 9.42 -10.15 -2.83
C VAL A 133 10.08 -10.38 -1.47
N ALA A 134 9.31 -10.40 -0.37
CA ALA A 134 9.82 -10.71 0.96
C ALA A 134 10.48 -12.10 0.98
N ALA A 135 9.77 -13.12 0.50
CA ALA A 135 10.26 -14.49 0.45
C ALA A 135 11.56 -14.62 -0.35
N ARG A 136 11.65 -13.97 -1.52
CA ARG A 136 12.87 -13.95 -2.35
C ARG A 136 14.08 -13.32 -1.66
N GLN A 137 13.87 -12.31 -0.80
CA GLN A 137 14.95 -11.66 -0.07
C GLN A 137 15.42 -12.48 1.14
N LEU A 138 14.56 -13.37 1.67
CA LEU A 138 14.80 -14.13 2.89
C LEU A 138 15.29 -15.57 2.64
N VAL A 139 15.20 -16.10 1.42
CA VAL A 139 15.79 -17.40 1.03
C VAL A 139 17.25 -17.28 0.66
#